data_AF-A0A8C3IKW5-F1
#
_entry.id   AF-A0A8C3IKW5-F1
#
_cell.length_a   1.000
_cell.length_b   1.000
_cell.length_c   1.000
_cell.angle_alpha   90.00
_cell.angle_beta   90.00
_cell.angle_gamma   90.00
#
_symmetry.space_group_name_H-M   'P 1'
#
loop_
_entity.id
_entity.type
_entity.pdbx_description
1 polymer ?
#
loop_
_entity_poly.entity_id
_entity_poly.type
_entity_poly.pdbx_seq_one_letter_code
_entity_poly.pdbx_strand_id
1 'polypeptide(L)'
;VAARVLLGLSLEEKQFKDLAKTFEQLVENLFSLPLNIPFSGLRKGIKARDMLHEYMEKAIMEKLQRKNSEGHSDALDFLINSAKEHGKEFTMQELKESAIELIFAAFFTTASASTSLILLLLKHPSAVEKIRQELAECHCQPEMNLDKLSRLRYLDCVIKEVLRVLPPVSGGYRTALQTFELDGYQIPKGWSVMYSIRDTHETAAVYQSPPESFDPDRFGSARQEDGKGAGRFHYIPFGGGVRSCIGQELAKAILKLLAIELVSTARWELATPSFPEMQTVPIVHPVDGLQLFFHPLQPEILPESCLPENIKGGTLDNI
;
A
#
# COMPACT_ATOMS: atom_id res chain seq x y z
N VAL A 1 7.46 7.33 2.31
CA VAL A 1 7.95 6.01 1.84
C VAL A 1 8.31 6.02 0.36
N ALA A 2 7.35 6.24 -0.55
CA ALA A 2 7.59 6.16 -2.01
C ALA A 2 8.82 6.94 -2.51
N ALA A 3 8.92 8.24 -2.25
CA ALA A 3 10.05 9.05 -2.72
C ALA A 3 11.42 8.57 -2.22
N ARG A 4 11.50 8.09 -0.96
CA ARG A 4 12.74 7.63 -0.35
C ARG A 4 13.12 6.22 -0.80
N VAL A 5 12.16 5.29 -0.84
CA VAL A 5 12.41 3.86 -1.13
C VAL A 5 12.52 3.60 -2.63
N LEU A 6 11.73 4.29 -3.46
CA LEU A 6 11.70 4.05 -4.90
C LEU A 6 12.69 4.91 -5.67
N LEU A 7 12.98 6.12 -5.19
CA LEU A 7 13.81 7.09 -5.91
C LEU A 7 15.05 7.54 -5.13
N GLY A 8 15.24 7.08 -3.89
CA GLY A 8 16.39 7.47 -3.05
C GLY A 8 16.40 8.95 -2.69
N LEU A 9 15.26 9.63 -2.79
CA LEU A 9 15.17 11.05 -2.52
C LEU A 9 15.04 11.30 -1.01
N SER A 10 15.93 12.14 -0.50
CA SER A 10 15.82 12.72 0.84
C SER A 10 15.28 14.13 0.68
N LEU A 11 14.01 14.32 1.05
CA LEU A 11 13.31 15.59 0.87
C LEU A 11 13.16 16.28 2.22
N GLU A 12 13.43 17.59 2.25
CA GLU A 12 13.04 18.41 3.39
C GLU A 12 11.51 18.45 3.53
N GLU A 13 11.00 18.63 4.75
CA GLU A 13 9.57 18.57 5.04
C GLU A 13 8.74 19.53 4.17
N LYS A 14 9.25 20.74 3.93
CA LYS A 14 8.60 21.73 3.07
C LYS A 14 8.52 21.26 1.61
N GLN A 15 9.63 20.75 1.07
CA GLN A 15 9.69 20.25 -0.30
C GLN A 15 8.75 19.05 -0.49
N PHE A 16 8.65 18.18 0.53
CA PHE A 16 7.71 17.07 0.52
C PHE A 16 6.25 17.55 0.48
N LYS A 17 5.87 18.54 1.29
CA LYS A 17 4.50 19.10 1.29
C LYS A 17 4.13 19.71 -0.06
N ASP A 18 5.04 20.47 -0.66
CA ASP A 18 4.82 21.08 -1.98
C ASP A 18 4.71 20.02 -3.09
N LEU A 19 5.56 18.98 -3.02
CA LEU A 19 5.51 17.85 -3.95
C LEU A 19 4.19 17.08 -3.81
N ALA A 20 3.78 16.73 -2.59
CA ALA A 20 2.55 16.01 -2.31
C ALA A 20 1.31 16.77 -2.82
N LYS A 21 1.24 18.09 -2.57
CA LYS A 21 0.15 18.94 -3.06
C LYS A 21 0.09 18.98 -4.59
N THR A 22 1.25 19.09 -5.24
CA THR A 22 1.31 19.05 -6.72
C THR A 22 0.86 17.69 -7.25
N PHE A 23 1.21 16.62 -6.53
CA PHE A 23 0.83 15.25 -6.85
C PHE A 23 -0.68 15.01 -6.73
N GLU A 24 -1.30 15.48 -5.65
CA GLU A 24 -2.76 15.48 -5.46
C GLU A 24 -3.45 16.21 -6.61
N GLN A 25 -2.95 17.39 -6.98
CA GLN A 25 -3.50 18.14 -8.11
C GLN A 25 -3.39 17.38 -9.44
N LEU A 26 -2.32 16.61 -9.67
CA LEU A 26 -2.23 15.75 -10.86
C LEU A 26 -3.34 14.69 -10.85
N VAL A 27 -3.55 14.02 -9.71
CA VAL A 27 -4.45 12.86 -9.60
C VAL A 27 -5.92 13.24 -9.59
N GLU A 28 -6.29 14.30 -8.88
CA GLU A 28 -7.66 14.85 -8.91
C GLU A 28 -8.12 15.21 -10.32
N ASN A 29 -7.17 15.48 -11.22
CA ASN A 29 -7.44 15.91 -12.58
C ASN A 29 -7.18 14.81 -13.64
N LEU A 30 -6.74 13.61 -13.24
CA LEU A 30 -6.45 12.51 -14.15
C LEU A 30 -7.70 12.01 -14.90
N PHE A 31 -8.84 12.00 -14.22
CA PHE A 31 -10.14 11.58 -14.77
C PHE A 31 -11.04 12.76 -15.17
N SER A 32 -10.46 13.93 -15.41
CA SER A 32 -11.20 15.09 -15.88
C SER A 32 -11.58 14.98 -17.36
N LEU A 33 -12.57 15.77 -17.79
CA LEU A 33 -12.94 15.85 -19.21
C LEU A 33 -11.73 16.25 -20.06
N PRO A 34 -11.52 15.66 -21.24
CA PRO A 34 -10.35 15.88 -22.09
C PRO A 34 -10.40 17.22 -22.85
N LEU A 35 -10.71 18.32 -22.15
CA LEU A 35 -10.83 19.66 -22.68
C LEU A 35 -9.71 20.52 -22.12
N ASN A 36 -8.78 21.02 -22.95
CA ASN A 36 -7.65 21.82 -22.50
C ASN A 36 -7.96 23.34 -22.56
N ILE A 37 -8.77 23.82 -21.62
CA ILE A 37 -9.15 25.24 -21.49
C ILE A 37 -8.70 25.82 -20.12
N PRO A 38 -8.56 27.16 -19.95
CA PRO A 38 -7.84 27.77 -18.81
C PRO A 38 -8.26 27.35 -17.39
N PHE A 39 -9.48 26.84 -17.20
CA PHE A 39 -10.04 26.41 -15.92
C PHE A 39 -10.38 24.90 -15.87
N SER A 40 -10.14 24.18 -16.97
CA SER A 40 -10.38 22.74 -17.05
C SER A 40 -9.50 21.94 -16.09
N GLY A 41 -10.00 20.76 -15.71
CA GLY A 41 -9.20 19.81 -14.96
C GLY A 41 -7.96 19.38 -15.75
N LEU A 42 -8.10 19.10 -17.05
CA LEU A 42 -6.96 18.70 -17.89
C LEU A 42 -5.84 19.75 -17.89
N ARG A 43 -6.16 21.04 -18.00
CA ARG A 43 -5.14 22.12 -17.92
C ARG A 43 -4.45 22.16 -16.57
N LYS A 44 -5.21 21.98 -15.47
CA LYS A 44 -4.65 21.91 -14.10
C LYS A 44 -3.72 20.70 -13.95
N GLY A 45 -4.13 19.54 -14.46
CA GLY A 45 -3.32 18.31 -14.45
C GLY A 45 -2.03 18.44 -15.27
N ILE A 46 -2.10 19.04 -16.46
CA ILE A 46 -0.91 19.33 -17.28
C ILE A 46 0.06 20.24 -16.54
N LYS A 47 -0.43 21.32 -15.91
CA LYS A 47 0.41 22.22 -15.12
C LYS A 47 1.07 21.50 -13.95
N ALA A 48 0.33 20.66 -13.23
CA ALA A 48 0.86 19.86 -12.14
C ALA A 48 1.94 18.88 -12.62
N ARG A 49 1.72 18.20 -13.76
CA ARG A 49 2.72 17.34 -14.41
C ARG A 49 4.00 18.12 -14.73
N ASP A 50 3.88 19.31 -15.31
CA ASP A 50 5.05 20.10 -15.71
C ASP A 50 5.88 20.52 -14.48
N MET A 51 5.22 20.93 -13.39
CA MET A 51 5.87 21.21 -12.11
C MET A 51 6.56 19.97 -11.51
N LEU A 52 5.92 18.80 -11.58
CA LEU A 52 6.52 17.53 -11.14
C LEU A 52 7.74 17.17 -12.00
N HIS A 53 7.69 17.40 -13.31
CA HIS A 53 8.85 17.19 -14.18
C HIS A 53 10.03 18.08 -13.78
N GLU A 54 9.82 19.39 -13.60
CA GLU A 54 10.89 20.30 -13.17
C GLU A 54 11.53 19.86 -11.85
N TYR A 55 10.69 19.41 -10.90
CA TYR A 55 11.17 18.89 -9.62
C TYR A 55 11.99 17.60 -9.79
N MET A 56 11.45 16.63 -10.52
CA MET A 56 12.10 15.33 -10.74
C MET A 56 13.41 15.49 -11.50
N GLU A 57 13.46 16.40 -12.47
CA GLU A 57 14.67 16.72 -13.23
C GLU A 57 15.84 17.10 -12.30
N LYS A 58 15.59 18.06 -11.41
CA LYS A 58 16.59 18.50 -10.42
C LYS A 58 16.99 17.36 -9.48
N ALA A 59 16.00 16.63 -8.94
CA ALA A 59 16.24 15.54 -8.00
C ALA A 59 17.06 14.38 -8.62
N ILE A 60 16.77 14.03 -9.88
CA ILE A 60 17.48 12.99 -10.62
C ILE A 60 18.90 13.45 -10.94
N MET A 61 19.10 14.69 -11.38
CA MET A 61 20.45 15.23 -11.61
C MET A 61 21.32 15.18 -10.35
N GLU A 62 20.78 15.63 -9.22
CA GLU A 62 21.49 15.56 -7.94
C GLU A 62 21.83 14.11 -7.56
N LYS A 63 20.89 13.17 -7.76
CA LYS A 63 21.10 11.75 -7.49
C LYS A 63 22.20 11.16 -8.38
N LEU A 64 22.21 11.45 -9.68
CA LEU A 64 23.22 10.95 -10.62
C LEU A 64 24.62 11.52 -10.36
N GLN A 65 24.72 12.72 -9.79
CA GLN A 65 26.00 13.33 -9.42
C GLN A 65 26.59 12.75 -8.13
N ARG A 66 25.76 12.23 -7.23
CA ARG A 66 26.24 11.53 -6.02
C ARG A 66 26.89 10.22 -6.45
N LYS A 67 28.22 10.16 -6.43
CA LYS A 67 28.95 8.89 -6.52
C LYS A 67 28.54 8.04 -5.30
N ASN A 68 27.67 7.06 -5.52
CA ASN A 68 27.25 6.09 -4.50
C ASN A 68 28.47 5.38 -3.91
N SER A 69 28.95 5.83 -2.75
CA SER A 69 29.95 5.10 -1.97
C SER A 69 29.36 4.40 -0.74
N GLU A 70 28.14 4.74 -0.28
CA GLU A 70 27.59 4.21 0.99
C GLU A 70 26.04 4.00 1.02
N GLY A 71 25.33 4.19 -0.10
CA GLY A 71 23.85 4.10 -0.15
C GLY A 71 23.30 2.76 -0.65
N HIS A 72 22.12 2.36 -0.17
CA HIS A 72 21.35 1.24 -0.74
C HIS A 72 20.75 1.64 -2.09
N SER A 73 20.74 0.73 -3.07
CA SER A 73 20.10 0.96 -4.38
C SER A 73 18.58 1.00 -4.28
N ASP A 74 17.95 1.97 -4.92
CA ASP A 74 16.50 2.09 -5.03
C ASP A 74 15.96 1.60 -6.39
N ALA A 75 14.63 1.60 -6.54
CA ALA A 75 13.99 1.11 -7.76
C ALA A 75 14.41 1.87 -9.01
N LEU A 76 14.65 3.19 -8.92
CA LEU A 76 15.15 3.98 -10.05
C LEU A 76 16.59 3.60 -10.41
N ASP A 77 17.45 3.34 -9.42
CA ASP A 77 18.80 2.82 -9.67
C ASP A 77 18.77 1.49 -10.43
N PHE A 78 17.89 0.56 -10.01
CA PHE A 78 17.71 -0.72 -10.70
C PHE A 78 17.22 -0.54 -12.14
N LEU A 79 16.28 0.38 -12.39
CA LEU A 79 15.82 0.69 -13.75
C LEU A 79 16.97 1.22 -14.61
N ILE A 80 17.73 2.20 -14.11
CA ILE A 80 18.86 2.81 -14.83
C ILE A 80 19.94 1.76 -15.14
N ASN A 81 20.31 0.93 -14.16
CA ASN A 81 21.35 -0.07 -14.33
C ASN A 81 20.91 -1.19 -15.28
N SER A 82 19.66 -1.67 -15.16
CA SER A 82 19.11 -2.68 -16.07
C SER A 82 19.05 -2.17 -17.52
N ALA A 83 18.69 -0.92 -17.76
CA ALA A 83 18.71 -0.35 -19.10
C ALA A 83 20.13 -0.37 -19.71
N LYS A 84 21.14 0.02 -18.92
CA LYS A 84 22.55 0.01 -19.35
C LYS A 84 23.04 -1.39 -19.70
N GLU A 85 22.68 -2.41 -18.90
CA GLU A 85 23.00 -3.81 -19.18
C GLU A 85 22.43 -4.31 -20.52
N HIS A 86 21.31 -3.71 -20.97
CA HIS A 86 20.69 -4.02 -22.26
C HIS A 86 21.11 -3.06 -23.38
N GLY A 87 22.17 -2.27 -23.18
CA GLY A 87 22.71 -1.34 -24.17
C GLY A 87 21.80 -0.13 -24.44
N LYS A 88 20.93 0.23 -23.49
CA LYS A 88 20.06 1.40 -23.56
C LYS A 88 20.46 2.43 -22.51
N GLU A 89 20.33 3.70 -22.86
CA GLU A 89 20.42 4.79 -21.91
C GLU A 89 19.10 5.54 -21.89
N PHE A 90 18.58 5.78 -20.69
CA PHE A 90 17.40 6.61 -20.54
C PHE A 90 17.74 8.07 -20.82
N THR A 91 16.89 8.72 -21.61
CA THR A 91 16.83 10.17 -21.70
C THR A 91 16.35 10.76 -20.37
N MET A 92 16.67 12.02 -20.10
CA MET A 92 16.15 12.72 -18.91
C MET A 92 14.61 12.71 -18.88
N GLN A 93 13.95 12.79 -20.03
CA GLN A 93 12.49 12.74 -20.10
C GLN A 93 11.94 11.39 -19.63
N GLU A 94 12.51 10.28 -20.10
CA GLU A 94 12.08 8.95 -19.67
C GLU A 94 12.36 8.69 -18.18
N LEU A 95 13.46 9.24 -17.63
CA LEU A 95 13.73 9.14 -16.19
C LEU A 95 12.68 9.90 -15.36
N LYS A 96 12.29 11.11 -15.78
CA LYS A 96 11.25 11.89 -15.11
C LYS A 96 9.90 11.16 -15.14
N GLU A 97 9.53 10.63 -16.30
CA GLU A 97 8.29 9.88 -16.48
C GLU A 97 8.28 8.61 -15.62
N SER A 98 9.38 7.84 -15.63
CA SER A 98 9.53 6.63 -14.80
C SER A 98 9.46 6.96 -13.30
N ALA A 99 10.11 8.04 -12.87
CA ALA A 99 10.09 8.46 -11.47
C ALA A 99 8.68 8.88 -11.00
N ILE A 100 7.96 9.65 -11.83
CA ILE A 100 6.58 10.04 -11.55
C ILE A 100 5.66 8.81 -11.54
N GLU A 101 5.82 7.88 -12.48
CA GLU A 101 5.03 6.65 -12.54
C GLU A 101 5.23 5.79 -11.29
N LEU A 102 6.48 5.63 -10.83
CA LEU A 102 6.79 4.90 -9.59
C LEU A 102 6.12 5.54 -8.36
N ILE A 103 6.20 6.87 -8.22
CA ILE A 103 5.51 7.57 -7.12
C ILE A 103 3.99 7.42 -7.25
N PHE A 104 3.45 7.59 -8.46
CA PHE A 104 2.02 7.49 -8.75
C PHE A 104 1.46 6.15 -8.34
N ALA A 105 2.08 5.07 -8.80
CA ALA A 105 1.65 3.72 -8.52
C ALA A 105 1.71 3.40 -7.03
N ALA A 106 2.70 3.91 -6.29
CA ALA A 106 2.94 3.55 -4.90
C ALA A 106 2.24 4.45 -3.88
N PHE A 107 1.93 5.71 -4.21
CA PHE A 107 1.46 6.67 -3.21
C PHE A 107 0.01 6.42 -2.78
N PHE A 108 -0.95 6.60 -3.71
CA PHE A 108 -2.37 6.51 -3.37
C PHE A 108 -2.82 5.10 -3.01
N THR A 109 -2.28 4.08 -3.67
CA THR A 109 -2.64 2.67 -3.42
C THR A 109 -2.21 2.22 -2.03
N THR A 110 -0.97 2.56 -1.63
CA THR A 110 -0.45 2.22 -0.31
C THR A 110 -1.11 3.04 0.79
N ALA A 111 -1.36 4.34 0.56
CA ALA A 111 -2.11 5.18 1.49
C ALA A 111 -3.52 4.60 1.74
N SER A 112 -4.25 4.31 0.66
CA SER A 112 -5.59 3.68 0.71
C SER A 112 -5.59 2.35 1.48
N ALA A 113 -4.65 1.44 1.16
CA ALA A 113 -4.54 0.17 1.86
C ALA A 113 -4.16 0.33 3.34
N SER A 114 -3.32 1.31 3.65
CA SER A 114 -2.88 1.62 5.01
C SER A 114 -4.04 2.16 5.86
N THR A 115 -4.79 3.12 5.32
CA THR A 115 -6.01 3.65 5.97
C THR A 115 -7.06 2.55 6.15
N SER A 116 -7.25 1.68 5.15
CA SER A 116 -8.17 0.55 5.22
C SER A 116 -7.75 -0.48 6.29
N LEU A 117 -6.44 -0.77 6.40
CA LEU A 117 -5.88 -1.62 7.45
C LEU A 117 -6.17 -1.04 8.84
N ILE A 118 -5.89 0.24 9.06
CA ILE A 118 -6.14 0.92 10.36
C ILE A 118 -7.63 0.86 10.71
N LEU A 119 -8.51 1.16 9.76
CA LEU A 119 -9.96 1.13 9.92
C LEU A 119 -10.46 -0.27 10.30
N LEU A 120 -10.03 -1.29 9.57
CA LEU A 120 -10.47 -2.66 9.79
C LEU A 120 -9.92 -3.22 11.11
N LEU A 121 -8.65 -2.97 11.45
CA LEU A 121 -8.12 -3.37 12.74
C LEU A 121 -8.83 -2.65 13.91
N LEU A 122 -9.22 -1.39 13.74
CA LEU A 122 -10.02 -0.67 14.74
C LEU A 122 -11.40 -1.33 14.95
N LYS A 123 -12.06 -1.75 13.88
CA LYS A 123 -13.35 -2.45 13.91
C LYS A 123 -13.26 -3.88 14.46
N HIS A 124 -12.08 -4.49 14.42
CA HIS A 124 -11.88 -5.89 14.76
C HIS A 124 -10.73 -6.10 15.78
N PRO A 125 -10.94 -5.72 17.06
CA PRO A 125 -9.91 -5.85 18.10
C PRO A 125 -9.39 -7.28 18.31
N SER A 126 -10.21 -8.30 18.02
CA SER A 126 -9.78 -9.71 18.08
C SER A 126 -8.66 -10.03 17.09
N ALA A 127 -8.63 -9.37 15.92
CA ALA A 127 -7.55 -9.53 14.96
C ALA A 127 -6.26 -8.87 15.47
N VAL A 128 -6.37 -7.70 16.12
CA VAL A 128 -5.23 -7.03 16.77
C VAL A 128 -4.59 -7.94 17.83
N GLU A 129 -5.42 -8.60 18.65
CA GLU A 129 -4.94 -9.50 19.69
C GLU A 129 -4.19 -10.71 19.12
N LYS A 130 -4.73 -11.34 18.07
CA LYS A 130 -4.04 -12.44 17.37
C LYS A 130 -2.72 -12.01 16.72
N ILE A 131 -2.64 -10.78 16.19
CA ILE A 131 -1.36 -10.23 15.67
C ILE A 131 -0.36 -10.09 16.83
N ARG A 132 -0.78 -9.57 17.99
CA ARG A 132 0.11 -9.45 19.17
C ARG A 132 0.63 -10.81 19.63
N GLN A 133 -0.24 -11.82 19.67
CA GLN A 133 0.14 -13.20 20.00
C GLN A 133 1.18 -13.73 19.01
N GLU A 134 0.95 -13.57 17.70
CA GLU A 134 1.91 -13.99 16.67
C GLU A 134 3.28 -13.28 16.81
N LEU A 135 3.28 -11.98 17.12
CA LEU A 135 4.52 -11.22 17.31
C LEU A 135 5.31 -11.67 18.54
N ALA A 136 4.62 -12.03 19.62
CA ALA A 136 5.24 -12.59 20.83
C ALA A 136 5.89 -13.95 20.54
N GLU A 137 5.18 -14.85 19.83
CA GLU A 137 5.69 -16.18 19.46
C GLU A 137 6.91 -16.10 18.53
N CYS A 138 6.91 -15.17 17.58
CA CYS A 138 8.00 -15.02 16.62
C CYS A 138 9.26 -14.29 17.18
N HIS A 139 9.23 -13.82 18.43
CA HIS A 139 10.32 -13.03 19.04
C HIS A 139 10.74 -11.86 18.12
N CYS A 140 9.72 -11.17 17.60
CA CYS A 140 9.88 -10.17 16.54
C CYS A 140 10.45 -8.83 17.02
N GLN A 141 10.70 -8.66 18.31
CA GLN A 141 11.23 -7.43 18.91
C GLN A 141 12.61 -7.64 19.52
N PRO A 142 13.48 -6.60 19.56
CA PRO A 142 13.26 -5.23 19.08
C PRO A 142 13.53 -5.02 17.58
N GLU A 143 14.30 -5.90 16.94
CA GLU A 143 14.70 -5.73 15.53
C GLU A 143 13.87 -6.57 14.56
N MET A 144 13.28 -5.89 13.57
CA MET A 144 12.54 -6.49 12.47
C MET A 144 13.43 -6.64 11.23
N ASN A 145 13.36 -7.79 10.56
CA ASN A 145 14.02 -8.05 9.29
C ASN A 145 13.10 -8.84 8.34
N LEU A 146 13.51 -9.01 7.08
CA LEU A 146 12.69 -9.70 6.07
C LEU A 146 12.36 -11.15 6.43
N ASP A 147 13.31 -11.87 7.06
CA ASP A 147 13.09 -13.26 7.47
C ASP A 147 12.00 -13.36 8.53
N LYS A 148 12.03 -12.49 9.56
CA LYS A 148 10.98 -12.41 10.58
C LYS A 148 9.64 -11.99 9.96
N LEU A 149 9.64 -11.00 9.08
CA LEU A 149 8.44 -10.52 8.39
C LEU A 149 7.76 -11.63 7.57
N SER A 150 8.55 -12.55 7.00
CA SER A 150 8.06 -13.70 6.21
C SER A 150 7.42 -14.81 7.06
N ARG A 151 7.65 -14.82 8.38
CA ARG A 151 7.12 -15.82 9.31
C ARG A 151 5.75 -15.43 9.88
N LEU A 152 5.33 -14.17 9.75
CA LEU A 152 4.06 -13.65 10.26
C LEU A 152 2.88 -14.06 9.34
N ARG A 153 2.39 -15.29 9.54
CA ARG A 153 1.36 -15.95 8.72
C ARG A 153 -0.04 -15.40 8.98
N TYR A 154 -0.40 -15.16 10.22
CA TYR A 154 -1.68 -14.54 10.56
C TYR A 154 -1.71 -13.10 10.04
N LEU A 155 -0.62 -12.35 10.19
CA LEU A 155 -0.54 -11.03 9.58
C LEU A 155 -0.66 -11.06 8.06
N ASP A 156 -0.09 -12.06 7.37
CA ASP A 156 -0.36 -12.28 5.93
C ASP A 156 -1.87 -12.42 5.66
N CYS A 157 -2.57 -13.20 6.47
CA CYS A 157 -4.01 -13.40 6.35
C CYS A 157 -4.80 -12.10 6.54
N VAL A 158 -4.40 -11.29 7.53
CA VAL A 158 -4.98 -9.96 7.80
C VAL A 158 -4.78 -9.04 6.59
N ILE A 159 -3.56 -8.94 6.05
CA ILE A 159 -3.29 -8.11 4.87
C ILE A 159 -4.10 -8.58 3.66
N LYS A 160 -4.25 -9.90 3.48
CA LYS A 160 -5.06 -10.44 2.39
C LYS A 160 -6.53 -10.07 2.53
N GLU A 161 -7.10 -10.17 3.73
CA GLU A 161 -8.50 -9.80 3.97
C GLU A 161 -8.74 -8.29 3.85
N VAL A 162 -7.78 -7.45 4.28
CA VAL A 162 -7.86 -5.99 4.04
C VAL A 162 -7.97 -5.68 2.54
N LEU A 163 -7.10 -6.29 1.74
CA LEU A 163 -7.08 -6.10 0.29
C LEU A 163 -8.26 -6.77 -0.43
N ARG A 164 -8.89 -7.78 0.19
CA ARG A 164 -10.14 -8.39 -0.30
C ARG A 164 -11.32 -7.44 -0.12
N VAL A 165 -11.53 -6.96 1.12
CA VAL A 165 -12.70 -6.14 1.51
C VAL A 165 -12.61 -4.73 0.94
N LEU A 166 -11.43 -4.11 1.03
CA LEU A 166 -11.18 -2.73 0.61
C LEU A 166 -10.00 -2.68 -0.38
N PRO A 167 -10.15 -3.24 -1.60
CA PRO A 167 -9.09 -3.20 -2.60
C PRO A 167 -8.83 -1.75 -3.02
N PRO A 168 -7.58 -1.24 -2.92
CA PRO A 168 -7.30 0.16 -3.22
C PRO A 168 -7.73 0.64 -4.60
N VAL A 169 -7.67 -0.27 -5.58
CA VAL A 169 -8.06 -0.05 -6.98
C VAL A 169 -9.28 -0.92 -7.29
N SER A 170 -10.31 -0.32 -7.86
CA SER A 170 -11.58 -1.02 -8.16
C SER A 170 -11.49 -1.99 -9.34
N GLY A 171 -10.57 -1.77 -10.28
CA GLY A 171 -10.50 -2.56 -11.50
C GLY A 171 -9.50 -2.02 -12.52
N GLY A 172 -9.58 -2.53 -13.74
CA GLY A 172 -8.76 -2.05 -14.84
C GLY A 172 -9.44 -2.21 -16.20
N TYR A 173 -8.98 -1.41 -17.17
CA TYR A 173 -9.53 -1.38 -18.52
C TYR A 173 -8.61 -2.10 -19.52
N ARG A 174 -9.21 -2.73 -20.54
CA ARG A 174 -8.53 -3.35 -21.68
C ARG A 174 -9.30 -3.02 -22.96
N THR A 175 -8.60 -2.95 -24.08
CA THR A 175 -9.25 -2.85 -25.40
C THR A 175 -9.29 -4.23 -26.05
N ALA A 176 -10.47 -4.66 -26.51
CA ALA A 176 -10.62 -5.89 -27.27
C ALA A 176 -9.87 -5.78 -28.62
N LEU A 177 -8.80 -6.54 -28.81
CA LEU A 177 -7.98 -6.48 -30.04
C LEU A 177 -8.61 -7.24 -31.22
N GLN A 178 -9.53 -8.16 -30.91
CA GLN A 178 -10.33 -8.94 -31.85
C GLN A 178 -11.72 -9.16 -31.25
N THR A 179 -12.70 -9.48 -32.10
CA THR A 179 -14.03 -9.90 -31.63
C THR A 179 -13.91 -11.30 -31.04
N PHE A 180 -14.46 -11.51 -29.84
CA PHE A 180 -14.48 -12.82 -29.18
C PHE A 180 -15.82 -13.03 -28.45
N GLU A 181 -16.08 -14.27 -28.03
CA GLU A 181 -17.25 -14.62 -27.23
C GLU A 181 -16.83 -14.94 -25.80
N LEU A 182 -17.61 -14.47 -24.82
CA LEU A 182 -17.45 -14.76 -23.40
C LEU A 182 -18.82 -15.07 -22.82
N ASP A 183 -19.01 -16.28 -22.31
CA ASP A 183 -20.27 -16.76 -21.72
C ASP A 183 -21.51 -16.50 -22.59
N GLY A 184 -21.40 -16.71 -23.90
CA GLY A 184 -22.47 -16.49 -24.87
C GLY A 184 -22.65 -15.04 -25.33
N TYR A 185 -21.86 -14.09 -24.79
CA TYR A 185 -21.87 -12.70 -25.20
C TYR A 185 -20.73 -12.40 -26.18
N GLN A 186 -21.06 -11.80 -27.32
CA GLN A 186 -20.05 -11.32 -28.26
C GLN A 186 -19.49 -9.97 -27.78
N ILE A 187 -18.16 -9.89 -27.65
CA ILE A 187 -17.41 -8.68 -27.32
C ILE A 187 -16.69 -8.21 -28.60
N PRO A 188 -17.15 -7.13 -29.25
CA PRO A 188 -16.58 -6.66 -30.50
C PRO A 188 -15.15 -6.08 -30.36
N LYS A 189 -14.35 -6.24 -31.41
CA LYS A 189 -13.07 -5.54 -31.54
C LYS A 189 -13.23 -4.02 -31.33
N GLY A 190 -12.31 -3.44 -30.57
CA GLY A 190 -12.25 -2.01 -30.27
C GLY A 190 -13.03 -1.60 -29.02
N TRP A 191 -13.86 -2.47 -28.45
CA TRP A 191 -14.57 -2.18 -27.21
C TRP A 191 -13.62 -2.13 -26.00
N SER A 192 -13.95 -1.25 -25.05
CA SER A 192 -13.32 -1.22 -23.73
C SER A 192 -13.99 -2.27 -22.85
N VAL A 193 -13.18 -3.16 -22.27
CA VAL A 193 -13.58 -4.18 -21.31
C VAL A 193 -12.99 -3.80 -19.96
N MET A 194 -13.84 -3.65 -18.96
CA MET A 194 -13.44 -3.40 -17.58
C MET A 194 -13.54 -4.71 -16.79
N TYR A 195 -12.48 -5.10 -16.09
CA TYR A 195 -12.57 -6.11 -15.04
C TYR A 195 -12.65 -5.40 -13.68
N SER A 196 -13.54 -5.88 -12.82
CA SER A 196 -13.75 -5.31 -11.48
C SER A 196 -13.13 -6.22 -10.43
N ILE A 197 -12.10 -5.71 -9.75
CA ILE A 197 -11.46 -6.38 -8.60
C ILE A 197 -12.46 -6.46 -7.45
N ARG A 198 -13.19 -5.36 -7.20
CA ARG A 198 -14.21 -5.28 -6.15
C ARG A 198 -15.29 -6.32 -6.35
N ASP A 199 -15.96 -6.31 -7.51
CA ASP A 199 -17.09 -7.22 -7.75
C ASP A 199 -16.62 -8.67 -7.74
N THR A 200 -15.40 -8.95 -8.22
CA THR A 200 -14.79 -10.28 -8.11
C THR A 200 -14.65 -10.71 -6.66
N HIS A 201 -14.10 -9.85 -5.79
CA HIS A 201 -13.92 -10.18 -4.37
C HIS A 201 -15.23 -10.25 -3.57
N GLU A 202 -16.28 -9.54 -4.01
CA GLU A 202 -17.58 -9.52 -3.34
C GLU A 202 -18.48 -10.69 -3.80
N THR A 203 -18.33 -11.16 -5.03
CA THR A 203 -19.22 -12.19 -5.62
C THR A 203 -18.57 -13.55 -5.80
N ALA A 204 -17.27 -13.69 -5.53
CA ALA A 204 -16.58 -14.96 -5.64
C ALA A 204 -17.25 -16.02 -4.76
N ALA A 205 -17.73 -17.10 -5.39
CA ALA A 205 -18.50 -18.17 -4.74
C ALA A 205 -17.75 -18.91 -3.61
N VAL A 206 -16.44 -18.76 -3.54
CA VAL A 206 -15.62 -19.34 -2.47
C VAL A 206 -15.83 -18.61 -1.13
N TYR A 207 -16.23 -17.33 -1.16
CA TYR A 207 -16.48 -16.53 0.02
C TYR A 207 -17.95 -16.64 0.43
N GLN A 208 -18.22 -17.43 1.47
CA GLN A 208 -19.59 -17.75 1.91
C GLN A 208 -20.17 -16.75 2.91
N SER A 209 -19.32 -15.95 3.54
CA SER A 209 -19.72 -14.90 4.48
C SER A 209 -20.21 -13.65 3.72
N PRO A 210 -20.94 -12.73 4.37
CA PRO A 210 -21.26 -11.44 3.76
C PRO A 210 -20.01 -10.74 3.21
N PRO A 211 -20.06 -10.13 2.01
CA PRO A 211 -18.87 -9.57 1.35
C PRO A 211 -18.09 -8.57 2.20
N GLU A 212 -18.81 -7.77 2.98
CA GLU A 212 -18.31 -6.74 3.89
C GLU A 212 -17.72 -7.28 5.20
N SER A 213 -17.93 -8.57 5.50
CA SER A 213 -17.37 -9.19 6.70
C SER A 213 -15.86 -9.28 6.60
N PHE A 214 -15.17 -8.88 7.66
CA PHE A 214 -13.71 -8.98 7.76
C PHE A 214 -13.35 -10.23 8.57
N ASP A 215 -12.89 -11.26 7.87
CA ASP A 215 -12.47 -12.53 8.46
C ASP A 215 -11.08 -12.95 7.94
N PRO A 216 -9.99 -12.55 8.62
CA PRO A 216 -8.64 -12.98 8.24
C PRO A 216 -8.45 -14.49 8.21
N ASP A 217 -9.12 -15.25 9.08
CA ASP A 217 -8.94 -16.71 9.17
C ASP A 217 -9.34 -17.43 7.86
N ARG A 218 -10.08 -16.75 6.97
CA ARG A 218 -10.39 -17.13 5.59
C ARG A 218 -9.17 -17.57 4.78
N PHE A 219 -8.06 -16.86 4.97
CA PHE A 219 -6.79 -17.11 4.27
C PHE A 219 -5.85 -18.05 5.05
N GLY A 220 -6.28 -18.55 6.20
CA GLY A 220 -5.53 -19.50 7.02
C GLY A 220 -5.53 -20.91 6.41
N SER A 221 -4.51 -21.70 6.72
CA SER A 221 -4.34 -23.07 6.22
C SER A 221 -5.47 -24.04 6.63
N ALA A 222 -6.20 -23.73 7.70
CA ALA A 222 -7.33 -24.52 8.17
C ALA A 222 -8.57 -24.38 7.28
N ARG A 223 -8.64 -23.33 6.44
CA ARG A 223 -9.76 -23.07 5.55
C ARG A 223 -9.38 -23.31 4.09
N GLN A 224 -10.37 -23.63 3.26
CA GLN A 224 -10.17 -23.95 1.85
C GLN A 224 -10.42 -22.76 0.91
N GLU A 225 -10.72 -21.59 1.47
CA GLU A 225 -11.22 -20.44 0.69
C GLU A 225 -10.15 -19.73 -0.15
N ASP A 226 -8.88 -20.08 0.06
CA ASP A 226 -7.70 -19.59 -0.67
C ASP A 226 -6.83 -20.76 -1.20
N GLY A 227 -7.36 -21.99 -1.10
CA GLY A 227 -6.66 -23.21 -1.49
C GLY A 227 -6.76 -23.51 -3.00
N LYS A 228 -6.14 -24.62 -3.43
CA LYS A 228 -6.18 -25.09 -4.83
C LYS A 228 -7.60 -25.29 -5.38
N GLY A 229 -8.60 -25.48 -4.51
CA GLY A 229 -10.01 -25.65 -4.88
C GLY A 229 -10.81 -24.34 -5.03
N ALA A 230 -10.26 -23.19 -4.63
CA ALA A 230 -10.96 -21.90 -4.62
C ALA A 230 -11.24 -21.29 -6.01
N GLY A 231 -10.79 -21.96 -7.08
CA GLY A 231 -10.91 -21.47 -8.45
C GLY A 231 -9.85 -20.41 -8.80
N ARG A 232 -9.64 -20.18 -10.09
CA ARG A 232 -8.69 -19.16 -10.57
C ARG A 232 -9.32 -17.78 -10.41
N PHE A 233 -8.49 -16.78 -10.11
CA PHE A 233 -8.87 -15.36 -10.09
C PHE A 233 -9.99 -14.96 -9.09
N HIS A 234 -10.29 -15.77 -8.08
CA HIS A 234 -11.22 -15.37 -6.99
C HIS A 234 -10.64 -14.23 -6.12
N TYR A 235 -9.32 -14.09 -6.09
CA TYR A 235 -8.58 -13.06 -5.36
C TYR A 235 -7.55 -12.39 -6.28
N ILE A 236 -7.78 -11.12 -6.62
CA ILE A 236 -7.01 -10.34 -7.62
C ILE A 236 -6.76 -8.88 -7.19
N PRO A 237 -6.42 -8.55 -5.93
CA PRO A 237 -6.20 -7.16 -5.50
C PRO A 237 -5.05 -6.46 -6.25
N PHE A 238 -4.14 -7.24 -6.84
CA PHE A 238 -3.00 -6.78 -7.61
C PHE A 238 -3.18 -7.03 -9.12
N GLY A 239 -4.40 -7.31 -9.57
CA GLY A 239 -4.72 -7.72 -10.94
C GLY A 239 -4.19 -9.11 -11.27
N GLY A 240 -3.79 -9.32 -12.52
CA GLY A 240 -3.27 -10.60 -12.99
C GLY A 240 -2.70 -10.56 -14.41
N GLY A 241 -2.09 -11.68 -14.82
CA GLY A 241 -1.46 -11.84 -16.12
C GLY A 241 -0.24 -10.92 -16.29
N VAL A 242 0.03 -10.49 -17.52
CA VAL A 242 1.20 -9.64 -17.88
C VAL A 242 1.16 -8.23 -17.30
N ARG A 243 0.06 -7.84 -16.64
CA ARG A 243 -0.13 -6.54 -15.97
C ARG A 243 -0.37 -6.70 -14.47
N SER A 244 0.05 -7.82 -13.88
CA SER A 244 0.09 -7.95 -12.42
C SER A 244 0.94 -6.86 -11.81
N CYS A 245 0.54 -6.33 -10.64
CA CYS A 245 1.25 -5.25 -9.97
C CYS A 245 2.72 -5.64 -9.67
N ILE A 246 3.67 -4.90 -10.24
CA ILE A 246 5.10 -5.08 -9.99
C ILE A 246 5.49 -4.74 -8.53
N GLY A 247 4.73 -3.85 -7.88
CA GLY A 247 4.96 -3.38 -6.52
C GLY A 247 4.28 -4.21 -5.42
N GLN A 248 3.66 -5.36 -5.74
CA GLN A 248 2.83 -6.10 -4.78
C GLN A 248 3.56 -6.51 -3.51
N GLU A 249 4.82 -6.94 -3.60
CA GLU A 249 5.59 -7.42 -2.45
C GLU A 249 6.04 -6.25 -1.56
N LEU A 250 6.39 -5.11 -2.17
CA LEU A 250 6.67 -3.88 -1.44
C LEU A 250 5.43 -3.37 -0.70
N ALA A 251 4.26 -3.38 -1.35
CA ALA A 251 3.01 -2.96 -0.73
C ALA A 251 2.66 -3.83 0.50
N LYS A 252 2.75 -5.16 0.37
CA LYS A 252 2.54 -6.08 1.50
C LYS A 252 3.53 -5.83 2.63
N ALA A 253 4.81 -5.62 2.32
CA ALA A 253 5.82 -5.34 3.34
C ALA A 253 5.52 -4.04 4.10
N ILE A 254 5.13 -2.97 3.41
CA ILE A 254 4.73 -1.70 4.04
C ILE A 254 3.54 -1.90 4.97
N LEU A 255 2.50 -2.61 4.50
CA LEU A 255 1.30 -2.87 5.31
C LEU A 255 1.61 -3.72 6.55
N LYS A 256 2.45 -4.74 6.40
CA LYS A 256 2.90 -5.54 7.55
C LYS A 256 3.67 -4.69 8.56
N LEU A 257 4.64 -3.91 8.11
CA LEU A 257 5.44 -3.05 8.99
C LEU A 257 4.57 -2.02 9.70
N LEU A 258 3.61 -1.40 8.99
CA LEU A 258 2.64 -0.49 9.59
C LEU A 258 1.77 -1.19 10.63
N ALA A 259 1.24 -2.38 10.34
CA ALA A 259 0.46 -3.14 11.29
C ALA A 259 1.26 -3.44 12.56
N ILE A 260 2.50 -3.92 12.41
CA ILE A 260 3.39 -4.26 13.51
C ILE A 260 3.64 -3.06 14.39
N GLU A 261 4.05 -1.93 13.80
CA GLU A 261 4.29 -0.68 14.49
C GLU A 261 3.03 -0.27 15.28
N LEU A 262 1.89 -0.21 14.59
CA LEU A 262 0.63 0.21 15.16
C LEU A 262 0.19 -0.66 16.35
N VAL A 263 0.22 -1.99 16.23
CA VAL A 263 -0.23 -2.89 17.30
C VAL A 263 0.73 -2.94 18.50
N SER A 264 2.01 -2.62 18.26
CA SER A 264 3.10 -2.69 19.24
C SER A 264 3.24 -1.40 20.04
N THR A 265 2.91 -0.24 19.45
CA THR A 265 3.20 1.06 20.07
C THR A 265 1.98 1.84 20.49
N ALA A 266 0.78 1.53 19.98
CA ALA A 266 -0.41 2.31 20.28
C ALA A 266 -1.70 1.49 20.44
N ARG A 267 -2.64 2.07 21.20
CA ARG A 267 -4.08 1.85 21.04
C ARG A 267 -4.64 3.07 20.31
N TRP A 268 -5.66 2.89 19.49
CA TRP A 268 -6.30 4.00 18.80
C TRP A 268 -7.81 3.87 18.86
N GLU A 269 -8.48 5.01 18.82
CA GLU A 269 -9.93 5.12 18.85
C GLU A 269 -10.42 6.19 17.88
N LEU A 270 -11.70 6.11 17.53
CA LEU A 270 -12.32 7.02 16.60
C LEU A 270 -12.50 8.40 17.24
N ALA A 271 -12.07 9.46 16.55
CA ALA A 271 -12.28 10.84 17.01
C ALA A 271 -13.67 11.39 16.62
N THR A 272 -14.42 10.63 15.82
CA THR A 272 -15.79 10.94 15.38
C THR A 272 -16.81 9.99 16.03
N PRO A 273 -18.11 10.34 16.05
CA PRO A 273 -19.14 9.49 16.69
C PRO A 273 -19.39 8.15 15.99
N SER A 274 -19.06 8.04 14.71
CA SER A 274 -19.38 6.88 13.87
C SER A 274 -18.35 6.71 12.77
N PHE A 275 -18.07 5.46 12.38
CA PHE A 275 -17.15 5.17 11.29
C PHE A 275 -17.59 5.86 9.98
N PRO A 276 -16.64 6.40 9.20
CA PRO A 276 -16.96 7.07 7.95
C PRO A 276 -17.43 6.09 6.87
N GLU A 277 -18.21 6.63 5.93
CA GLU A 277 -18.45 5.96 4.66
C GLU A 277 -17.16 5.89 3.84
N MET A 278 -17.03 4.83 3.05
CA MET A 278 -15.90 4.62 2.16
C MET A 278 -16.28 5.06 0.75
N GLN A 279 -15.55 6.03 0.21
CA GLN A 279 -15.56 6.29 -1.22
C GLN A 279 -14.70 5.22 -1.91
N THR A 280 -15.24 4.57 -2.94
CA THR A 280 -14.61 3.39 -3.55
C THR A 280 -14.00 3.63 -4.93
N VAL A 281 -14.21 4.82 -5.50
CA VAL A 281 -13.73 5.23 -6.83
C VAL A 281 -13.24 6.69 -6.76
N PRO A 282 -12.11 7.05 -7.38
CA PRO A 282 -11.19 6.18 -8.15
C PRO A 282 -10.27 5.34 -7.26
N ILE A 283 -10.04 5.75 -6.02
CA ILE A 283 -9.22 5.07 -5.02
C ILE A 283 -10.05 4.95 -3.73
N VAL A 284 -9.93 3.82 -3.04
CA VAL A 284 -10.68 3.59 -1.79
C VAL A 284 -10.18 4.49 -0.66
N HIS A 285 -11.04 5.33 -0.09
CA HIS A 285 -10.69 6.16 1.07
C HIS A 285 -11.92 6.56 1.88
N PRO A 286 -11.77 6.83 3.19
CA PRO A 286 -12.84 7.38 4.03
C PRO A 286 -13.15 8.82 3.64
N VAL A 287 -14.44 9.17 3.55
CA VAL A 287 -14.88 10.51 3.12
C VAL A 287 -14.45 11.65 4.06
N ASP A 288 -14.16 11.35 5.32
CA ASP A 288 -13.76 12.32 6.35
C ASP A 288 -12.26 12.28 6.70
N GLY A 289 -11.48 11.46 5.97
CA GLY A 289 -10.05 11.25 6.21
C GLY A 289 -9.70 10.31 7.38
N LEU A 290 -10.68 9.67 8.04
CA LEU A 290 -10.53 8.80 9.21
C LEU A 290 -9.76 9.46 10.36
N GLN A 291 -10.48 10.27 11.14
CA GLN A 291 -9.90 10.99 12.28
C GLN A 291 -9.81 10.08 13.51
N LEU A 292 -8.62 9.96 14.09
CA LEU A 292 -8.31 9.03 15.18
C LEU A 292 -7.51 9.71 16.30
N PHE A 293 -7.73 9.25 17.52
CA PHE A 293 -6.81 9.49 18.64
C PHE A 293 -5.89 8.29 18.81
N PHE A 294 -4.59 8.54 19.04
CA PHE A 294 -3.59 7.52 19.32
C PHE A 294 -3.10 7.67 20.76
N HIS A 295 -3.14 6.56 21.49
CA HIS A 295 -2.73 6.44 22.88
C HIS A 295 -1.52 5.49 22.96
N PRO A 296 -0.34 5.94 23.40
CA PRO A 296 0.83 5.07 23.53
C PRO A 296 0.55 3.87 24.43
N LEU A 297 1.03 2.69 24.03
CA LEU A 297 1.04 1.54 24.92
C LEU A 297 2.12 1.77 25.98
N GLN A 298 1.75 1.77 27.27
CA GLN A 298 2.73 1.73 28.34
C GLN A 298 3.53 0.42 28.21
N PRO A 299 4.86 0.44 28.38
CA PRO A 299 5.61 -0.80 28.46
C PRO A 299 5.00 -1.65 29.59
N GLU A 300 4.69 -2.91 29.31
CA GLU A 300 4.33 -3.84 30.37
C GLU A 300 5.51 -3.88 31.35
N ILE A 301 5.31 -3.29 32.54
CA ILE A 301 6.21 -3.50 33.66
C ILE A 301 6.06 -4.97 34.00
N LEU A 302 7.05 -5.78 33.62
CA LEU A 302 7.13 -7.18 34.05
C LEU A 302 6.93 -7.22 35.57
N PRO A 303 6.01 -8.06 36.09
CA PRO A 303 5.87 -8.20 37.53
C PRO A 303 7.22 -8.61 38.13
N GLU A 304 7.60 -8.05 39.27
CA GLU A 304 8.90 -8.27 39.95
C GLU A 304 9.24 -9.76 40.15
N SER A 305 8.25 -10.64 40.10
CA SER A 305 8.42 -12.09 40.11
C SER A 305 9.26 -12.64 38.95
N CYS A 306 9.37 -11.92 37.83
CA CYS A 306 10.10 -12.33 36.62
C CYS A 306 11.47 -11.67 36.45
N LEU A 307 11.88 -10.79 37.38
CA LEU A 307 13.22 -10.21 37.36
C LEU A 307 14.23 -11.24 37.95
N PRO A 308 15.41 -11.43 37.33
CA PRO A 308 16.49 -12.23 37.91
C PRO A 308 16.85 -11.68 39.31
N GLU A 309 17.18 -12.55 40.25
CA GLU A 309 17.38 -12.23 41.68
C GLU A 309 18.34 -11.04 41.94
N ASN A 310 19.21 -10.73 40.97
CA ASN A 310 20.19 -9.66 41.02
C ASN A 310 19.59 -8.23 40.99
N ILE A 311 18.28 -8.08 40.71
CA ILE A 311 17.57 -6.79 40.67
C ILE A 311 16.60 -6.65 41.86
N LYS A 312 16.33 -7.73 42.60
CA LYS A 312 15.50 -7.70 43.81
C LYS A 312 16.31 -7.15 44.99
N GLY A 313 16.44 -5.83 45.08
CA GLY A 313 17.04 -5.18 46.26
C GLY A 313 17.85 -3.91 46.02
N GLY A 314 17.74 -3.26 44.86
CA GLY A 314 18.36 -1.95 44.64
C GLY A 314 17.46 -0.83 45.14
N THR A 315 17.65 -0.39 46.38
CA THR A 315 17.09 0.87 46.89
C THR A 315 17.53 2.01 45.97
N LEU A 316 16.56 2.76 45.44
CA LEU A 316 16.80 4.02 44.73
C LEU A 316 17.41 5.04 45.69
N ASP A 317 18.74 5.17 45.64
CA ASP A 317 19.45 6.35 46.11
C ASP A 317 20.44 6.81 45.04
N ASN A 318 20.20 8.02 44.52
CA ASN A 318 21.07 8.89 43.73
C ASN A 318 21.52 8.43 42.33
N ILE A 319 20.92 9.01 41.28
CA ILE A 319 21.42 10.15 40.45
C ILE A 319 20.35 10.49 39.40
#